data_AF-A0AAX4PK47-F1
#
_entry.id   AF-A0AAX4PK47-F1
#
_cell.length_a   1.000
_cell.length_b   1.000
_cell.length_c   1.000
_cell.angle_alpha   90.00
_cell.angle_beta   90.00
_cell.angle_gamma   90.00
#
_symmetry.space_group_name_H-M   'P 1'
#
loop_
_entity.id
_entity.type
_entity.pdbx_description
1 polymer ?
#
loop_
_entity_poly.entity_id
_entity_poly.type
_entity_poly.pdbx_seq_one_letter_code
_entity_poly.pdbx_strand_id
1 'polypeptide(L)'
;MASRWVAGLACFLVLLSAARAAQDAVNLGKDVVKDFQQCDRDCRWVYGFYDKDITGTRVNADGSEDEWFGEHCLCSRAGRPLVEPNLIRRSVKKTWDERFWCGDFQTSNVCAMSLTTGEVGTTTRQAAAANESELHVLHCGACGACSQPDDLMVLHDTKTFITTMMTKCSIKFSMPEILGGTHDLDALTECLRNEGITFNETNSFRWDSRLQAGGPGLSCMDCWTDDIQCDAVHCKLDCIRKFFDPNNNGKYEECLKCDENTCGPAFIKCAGANRRSSGIVSDIDRVSSEVCPIGHFTRCSQCELQCHGDEWCLDECKKLPSCQNPKRLVKGR
;
A
#
# COMPACT_ATOMS: atom_id res chain seq x y z
N MET A 1 -35.23 -9.94 56.46
CA MET A 1 -35.28 -9.08 55.26
C MET A 1 -33.91 -8.56 54.81
N ALA A 2 -32.87 -8.54 55.66
CA ALA A 2 -31.52 -8.06 55.28
C ALA A 2 -30.74 -8.98 54.29
N SER A 3 -31.02 -10.29 54.26
CA SER A 3 -30.27 -11.26 53.45
C SER A 3 -30.54 -11.19 51.93
N ARG A 4 -31.70 -10.66 51.50
CA ARG A 4 -32.04 -10.55 50.07
C ARG A 4 -31.36 -9.37 49.37
N TRP A 5 -30.94 -8.35 50.12
CA TRP A 5 -30.27 -7.17 49.56
C TRP A 5 -28.79 -7.41 49.27
N VAL A 6 -28.13 -8.26 50.06
CA VAL A 6 -26.70 -8.58 49.89
C VAL A 6 -26.45 -9.41 48.63
N ALA A 7 -27.35 -10.35 48.31
CA ALA A 7 -27.23 -11.17 47.10
C ALA A 7 -27.41 -10.37 45.80
N GLY A 8 -28.30 -9.35 45.82
CA GLY A 8 -28.50 -8.47 44.67
C GLY A 8 -27.29 -7.58 44.38
N LEU A 9 -26.63 -7.07 45.43
CA LEU A 9 -25.46 -6.19 45.29
C LEU A 9 -24.24 -6.96 44.73
N ALA A 10 -24.03 -8.20 45.17
CA ALA A 10 -22.94 -9.05 44.70
C ALA A 10 -23.10 -9.41 43.20
N CYS A 11 -24.33 -9.71 42.75
CA CYS A 11 -24.60 -10.03 41.36
C CYS A 11 -24.43 -8.81 40.44
N PHE A 12 -24.82 -7.62 40.90
CA PHE A 12 -24.66 -6.36 40.16
C PHE A 12 -23.18 -5.98 40.02
N LEU A 13 -22.37 -6.19 41.06
CA LEU A 13 -20.92 -5.94 41.00
C LEU A 13 -20.20 -6.90 40.05
N VAL A 14 -20.56 -8.19 40.02
CA VAL A 14 -20.01 -9.16 39.07
C VAL A 14 -20.36 -8.81 37.62
N LEU A 15 -21.60 -8.37 37.34
CA LEU A 15 -22.01 -7.92 36.00
C LEU A 15 -21.29 -6.63 35.57
N LEU A 16 -21.10 -5.67 36.48
CA LEU A 16 -20.28 -4.47 36.22
C LEU A 16 -18.81 -4.81 35.95
N SER A 17 -18.27 -5.81 36.64
CA SER A 17 -16.88 -6.26 36.49
C SER A 17 -16.68 -6.96 35.15
N ALA A 18 -17.62 -7.82 34.76
CA ALA A 18 -17.61 -8.51 33.47
C ALA A 18 -17.85 -7.54 32.29
N ALA A 19 -18.74 -6.56 32.44
CA ALA A 19 -18.95 -5.51 31.44
C ALA A 19 -17.70 -4.64 31.26
N ARG A 20 -17.01 -4.30 32.35
CA ARG A 20 -15.77 -3.53 32.30
C ARG A 20 -14.62 -4.34 31.70
N ALA A 21 -14.47 -5.62 32.07
CA ALA A 21 -13.49 -6.51 31.45
C ALA A 21 -13.78 -6.77 29.96
N ALA A 22 -15.05 -6.87 29.55
CA ALA A 22 -15.42 -6.97 28.14
C ALA A 22 -15.15 -5.67 27.38
N GLN A 23 -15.34 -4.51 28.01
CA GLN A 23 -15.05 -3.21 27.41
C GLN A 23 -13.54 -2.93 27.34
N ASP A 24 -12.78 -3.35 28.35
CA ASP A 24 -11.32 -3.32 28.35
C ASP A 24 -10.76 -4.31 27.32
N ALA A 25 -11.38 -5.48 27.12
CA ALA A 25 -11.03 -6.43 26.05
C ALA A 25 -11.37 -5.91 24.64
N VAL A 26 -12.43 -5.09 24.49
CA VAL A 26 -12.76 -4.39 23.24
C VAL A 26 -11.80 -3.21 22.99
N ASN A 27 -11.26 -2.59 24.05
CA ASN A 27 -10.27 -1.52 23.96
C ASN A 27 -8.83 -2.03 23.84
N LEU A 28 -8.56 -3.29 24.20
CA LEU A 28 -7.28 -4.00 24.03
C LEU A 28 -6.93 -4.32 22.56
N GLY A 29 -7.77 -3.90 21.60
CA GLY A 29 -7.57 -4.13 20.17
C GLY A 29 -7.58 -2.86 19.31
N LYS A 30 -7.57 -1.67 19.91
CA LYS A 30 -7.45 -0.41 19.17
C LYS A 30 -6.20 0.33 19.61
N ASP A 31 -5.05 -0.24 19.30
CA ASP A 31 -3.80 0.49 19.39
C ASP A 31 -3.90 1.63 18.36
N VAL A 32 -4.26 2.82 18.83
CA VAL A 32 -4.14 4.06 18.07
C VAL A 32 -2.74 4.06 17.50
N VAL A 33 -2.63 4.16 16.17
CA VAL A 33 -1.36 3.99 15.47
C VAL A 33 -0.40 5.10 15.92
N LYS A 34 0.47 4.77 16.89
CA LYS A 34 1.47 5.70 17.42
C LYS A 34 2.43 6.09 16.30
N ASP A 35 2.65 7.40 16.15
CA ASP A 35 3.52 7.98 15.11
C ASP A 35 3.16 7.55 13.67
N PHE A 36 1.90 7.16 13.42
CA PHE A 36 1.47 6.62 12.12
C PHE A 36 2.42 5.52 11.58
N GLN A 37 3.03 4.72 12.47
CA GLN A 37 4.00 3.67 12.13
C GLN A 37 5.22 4.16 11.31
N GLN A 38 5.58 5.43 11.40
CA GLN A 38 6.77 5.94 10.70
C GLN A 38 8.03 5.18 11.09
N CYS A 39 8.20 4.85 12.37
CA CYS A 39 9.35 4.08 12.82
C CYS A 39 9.35 2.62 12.33
N ASP A 40 8.19 1.97 12.20
CA ASP A 40 8.12 0.63 11.58
C ASP A 40 8.61 0.68 10.13
N ARG A 41 8.16 1.66 9.35
CA ARG A 41 8.61 1.86 7.96
C ARG A 41 10.10 2.17 7.87
N ASP A 42 10.62 3.03 8.75
CA ASP A 42 12.04 3.38 8.78
C ASP A 42 12.92 2.18 9.15
N CYS A 43 12.51 1.39 10.14
CA CYS A 43 13.22 0.18 10.56
C CYS A 43 13.18 -0.89 9.46
N ARG A 44 12.01 -1.15 8.86
CA ARG A 44 11.91 -2.05 7.69
C ARG A 44 12.82 -1.59 6.56
N TRP A 45 12.86 -0.30 6.26
CA TRP A 45 13.72 0.24 5.21
C TRP A 45 15.21 -0.12 5.39
N VAL A 46 15.71 -0.09 6.63
CA VAL A 46 17.11 -0.36 6.94
C VAL A 46 17.42 -1.85 7.08
N TYR A 47 16.58 -2.61 7.80
CA TYR A 47 16.93 -3.96 8.23
C TYR A 47 16.24 -5.10 7.48
N GLY A 48 15.17 -4.80 6.74
CA GLY A 48 14.39 -5.84 6.05
C GLY A 48 13.06 -5.28 5.55
N PHE A 49 13.05 -4.74 4.33
CA PHE A 49 11.92 -3.95 3.84
C PHE A 49 10.58 -4.70 3.84
N TYR A 50 10.60 -5.99 3.51
CA TYR A 50 9.41 -6.84 3.45
C TYR A 50 9.19 -7.69 4.72
N ASP A 51 9.95 -7.45 5.77
CA ASP A 51 9.85 -8.20 7.02
C ASP A 51 8.92 -7.44 7.98
N LYS A 52 7.64 -7.86 8.01
CA LYS A 52 6.61 -7.20 8.83
C LYS A 52 6.82 -7.38 10.34
N ASP A 53 7.68 -8.32 10.74
CA ASP A 53 8.04 -8.48 12.16
C ASP A 53 9.02 -7.39 12.62
N ILE A 54 9.62 -6.63 11.69
CA ILE A 54 10.44 -5.47 12.01
C ILE A 54 9.54 -4.28 12.34
N THR A 55 9.66 -3.81 13.57
CA THR A 55 8.94 -2.66 14.12
C THR A 55 9.93 -1.65 14.70
N GLY A 56 9.48 -0.43 14.96
CA GLY A 56 10.29 0.64 15.50
C GLY A 56 9.52 1.47 16.52
N THR A 57 10.17 1.75 17.65
CA THR A 57 9.64 2.69 18.65
C THR A 57 10.34 4.04 18.51
N ARG A 58 9.57 5.13 18.58
CA ARG A 58 10.11 6.49 18.50
C ARG A 58 10.84 6.86 19.78
N VAL A 59 12.10 7.26 19.66
CA VAL A 59 12.99 7.55 20.79
C VAL A 59 13.88 8.78 20.53
N ASN A 60 14.46 9.32 21.59
CA ASN A 60 15.53 10.31 21.56
C ASN A 60 16.87 9.69 21.13
N ALA A 61 17.88 10.54 20.94
CA ALA A 61 19.23 10.09 20.56
C ALA A 61 19.91 9.19 21.60
N ASP A 62 19.47 9.25 22.87
CA ASP A 62 19.95 8.40 23.96
C ASP A 62 19.12 7.11 24.13
N GLY A 63 18.12 6.89 23.28
CA GLY A 63 17.21 5.74 23.34
C GLY A 63 16.04 5.89 24.32
N SER A 64 15.92 7.02 25.04
CA SER A 64 14.74 7.29 25.87
C SER A 64 13.49 7.48 25.01
N GLU A 65 12.35 6.95 25.45
CA GLU A 65 11.09 7.08 24.72
C GLU A 65 10.63 8.54 24.65
N ASP A 66 10.29 9.00 23.45
CA ASP A 66 9.65 10.30 23.22
C ASP A 66 8.70 10.19 22.03
N GLU A 67 7.42 10.02 22.36
CA GLU A 67 6.35 9.82 21.38
C GLU A 67 6.15 11.05 20.47
N TRP A 68 6.56 12.25 20.89
CA TRP A 68 6.22 13.51 20.23
C TRP A 68 7.38 14.16 19.49
N PHE A 69 8.59 14.09 20.05
CA PHE A 69 9.76 14.79 19.54
C PHE A 69 10.96 13.88 19.23
N GLY A 70 10.87 12.58 19.52
CA GLY A 70 11.94 11.64 19.19
C GLY A 70 12.37 11.72 17.72
N GLU A 71 13.67 11.83 17.48
CA GLU A 71 14.27 11.92 16.13
C GLU A 71 14.82 10.58 15.64
N HIS A 72 14.74 9.55 16.47
CA HIS A 72 15.29 8.22 16.20
C HIS A 72 14.21 7.14 16.32
N CYS A 73 14.49 5.99 15.73
CA CYS A 73 13.70 4.78 15.86
C CYS A 73 14.56 3.67 16.47
N LEU A 74 14.08 3.10 17.56
CA LEU A 74 14.65 1.91 18.17
C LEU A 74 13.99 0.69 17.53
N CYS A 75 14.75 -0.04 16.71
CA CYS A 75 14.25 -1.10 15.85
C CYS A 75 14.31 -2.47 16.54
N SER A 76 13.22 -3.23 16.40
CA SER A 76 13.08 -4.58 16.93
C SER A 76 12.54 -5.51 15.85
N ARG A 77 12.80 -6.82 15.97
CA ARG A 77 12.17 -7.89 15.18
C ARG A 77 11.47 -8.85 16.12
N ALA A 78 10.17 -9.06 15.92
CA ALA A 78 9.34 -9.91 16.78
C ALA A 78 9.52 -9.58 18.28
N GLY A 79 9.55 -8.28 18.60
CA GLY A 79 9.73 -7.74 19.96
C GLY A 79 11.15 -7.85 20.53
N ARG A 80 12.12 -8.37 19.77
CA ARG A 80 13.52 -8.45 20.20
C ARG A 80 14.34 -7.35 19.52
N PRO A 81 15.20 -6.62 20.25
CA PRO A 81 16.09 -5.64 19.64
C PRO A 81 16.87 -6.26 18.48
N LEU A 82 16.97 -5.55 17.35
CA LEU A 82 17.87 -5.94 16.27
C LEU A 82 19.34 -5.82 16.74
N VAL A 83 20.25 -6.50 16.04
CA VAL A 83 21.69 -6.40 16.34
C VAL A 83 22.20 -4.97 16.13
N GLU A 84 23.09 -4.53 17.00
CA GLU A 84 23.61 -3.15 17.00
C GLU A 84 24.33 -2.78 15.68
N PRO A 85 24.15 -1.54 15.17
CA PRO A 85 23.26 -0.51 15.73
C PRO A 85 21.79 -0.89 15.48
N ASN A 86 20.92 -0.76 16.50
CA ASN A 86 19.46 -0.92 16.36
C ASN A 86 18.70 0.42 16.42
N LEU A 87 19.43 1.50 16.68
CA LEU A 87 18.95 2.87 16.72
C LEU A 87 19.26 3.54 15.39
N ILE A 88 18.23 3.97 14.67
CA ILE A 88 18.37 4.69 13.40
C ILE A 88 17.79 6.10 13.51
N ARG A 89 18.34 7.04 12.75
CA ARG A 89 17.72 8.36 12.62
C ARG A 89 16.48 8.25 11.74
N ARG A 90 15.39 8.91 12.14
CA ARG A 90 14.18 9.03 11.32
C ARG A 90 14.50 9.71 10.00
N SER A 91 13.96 9.19 8.91
CA SER A 91 14.18 9.76 7.57
C SER A 91 12.87 9.97 6.84
N VAL A 92 12.61 11.22 6.49
CA VAL A 92 11.47 11.62 5.68
C VAL A 92 11.65 11.19 4.23
N LYS A 93 12.88 11.28 3.70
CA LYS A 93 13.17 10.96 2.29
C LYS A 93 13.81 9.59 2.16
N LYS A 94 13.29 8.82 1.21
CA LYS A 94 13.85 7.53 0.78
C LYS A 94 14.42 7.68 -0.63
N THR A 95 15.46 6.93 -0.94
CA THR A 95 16.06 6.91 -2.28
C THR A 95 15.27 5.98 -3.18
N TRP A 96 15.09 6.37 -4.45
CA TRP A 96 14.51 5.52 -5.47
C TRP A 96 15.36 4.27 -5.71
N ASP A 97 14.70 3.11 -5.83
CA ASP A 97 15.33 1.85 -6.25
C ASP A 97 15.07 1.65 -7.74
N GLU A 98 16.09 1.89 -8.56
CA GLU A 98 16.02 1.86 -10.04
C GLU A 98 15.56 0.51 -10.61
N ARG A 99 15.60 -0.57 -9.79
CA ARG A 99 15.10 -1.88 -10.19
C ARG A 99 13.59 -1.90 -10.34
N PHE A 100 12.86 -1.13 -9.54
CA PHE A 100 11.39 -1.14 -9.52
C PHE A 100 10.82 -0.13 -10.50
N TRP A 101 11.35 1.09 -10.53
CA TRP A 101 10.93 2.09 -11.51
C TRP A 101 11.89 3.27 -11.49
N CYS A 102 12.17 3.83 -12.65
CA CYS A 102 12.71 5.17 -12.85
C CYS A 102 11.66 5.94 -13.65
N GLY A 103 11.34 7.19 -13.30
CA GLY A 103 10.16 7.95 -13.77
C GLY A 103 9.79 7.87 -15.26
N ASP A 104 10.76 7.58 -16.12
CA ASP A 104 10.68 7.44 -17.58
C ASP A 104 10.53 5.99 -18.10
N PHE A 105 10.39 5.02 -17.20
CA PHE A 105 10.33 3.58 -17.47
C PHE A 105 11.51 3.03 -18.29
N GLN A 106 12.70 3.62 -18.18
CA GLN A 106 13.92 3.09 -18.82
C GLN A 106 14.59 1.93 -18.06
N THR A 107 13.96 1.42 -17.00
CA THR A 107 14.48 0.28 -16.22
C THR A 107 14.61 -0.99 -17.08
N SER A 108 15.72 -1.70 -16.91
CA SER A 108 16.00 -2.97 -17.59
C SER A 108 15.16 -4.13 -17.07
N ASN A 109 14.57 -3.99 -15.88
CA ASN A 109 13.76 -5.03 -15.25
C ASN A 109 12.29 -4.94 -15.68
N VAL A 110 11.64 -6.08 -15.70
CA VAL A 110 10.19 -6.24 -15.83
C VAL A 110 9.71 -7.31 -14.87
N CYS A 111 8.44 -7.20 -14.49
CA CYS A 111 7.75 -8.25 -13.79
C CYS A 111 6.97 -9.04 -14.83
N ALA A 112 7.24 -10.35 -14.88
CA ALA A 112 6.65 -11.24 -15.87
C ALA A 112 5.99 -12.44 -15.21
N MET A 113 4.96 -12.97 -15.86
CA MET A 113 4.26 -14.17 -15.47
C MET A 113 4.60 -15.31 -16.42
N SER A 114 4.89 -16.49 -15.88
CA SER A 114 5.00 -17.72 -16.66
C SER A 114 3.63 -18.11 -17.21
N LEU A 115 3.54 -18.26 -18.54
CA LEU A 115 2.34 -18.72 -19.23
C LEU A 115 2.04 -20.21 -18.99
N THR A 116 2.98 -20.95 -18.39
CA THR A 116 2.80 -22.38 -18.08
C THR A 116 2.40 -22.57 -16.63
N THR A 117 3.08 -21.90 -15.68
CA THR A 117 2.87 -22.11 -14.24
C THR A 117 1.97 -21.06 -13.62
N GLY A 118 1.84 -19.89 -14.24
CA GLY A 118 1.20 -18.70 -13.66
C GLY A 118 2.06 -18.03 -12.58
N GLU A 119 3.29 -18.50 -12.35
CA GLU A 119 4.21 -17.89 -11.37
C GLU A 119 4.69 -16.53 -11.87
N VAL A 120 4.79 -15.58 -10.93
CA VAL A 120 5.19 -14.20 -11.19
C VAL A 120 6.60 -13.98 -10.65
N GLY A 121 7.48 -13.38 -11.45
CA GLY A 121 8.85 -13.12 -11.07
C GLY A 121 9.52 -11.97 -11.85
N THR A 122 10.56 -11.40 -11.25
CA THR A 122 11.35 -10.34 -11.89
C THR A 122 12.31 -10.97 -12.89
N THR A 123 12.38 -10.40 -14.09
CA THR A 123 13.35 -10.74 -15.13
C THR A 123 13.80 -9.48 -15.87
N THR A 124 14.69 -9.60 -16.85
CA THR A 124 15.06 -8.46 -17.71
C THR A 124 14.12 -8.34 -18.91
N ARG A 125 13.98 -7.12 -19.45
CA ARG A 125 13.23 -6.87 -20.70
C ARG A 125 13.71 -7.76 -21.84
N GLN A 126 15.03 -7.90 -21.97
CA GLN A 126 15.64 -8.72 -23.00
C GLN A 126 15.28 -10.19 -22.83
N ALA A 127 15.33 -10.72 -21.60
CA ALA A 127 14.96 -12.10 -21.32
C ALA A 127 13.46 -12.35 -21.53
N ALA A 128 12.58 -11.43 -21.14
CA ALA A 128 11.15 -11.53 -21.40
C ALA A 128 10.85 -11.52 -22.91
N ALA A 129 11.48 -10.63 -23.67
CA ALA A 129 11.32 -10.56 -25.13
C ALA A 129 11.86 -11.81 -25.84
N ALA A 130 12.97 -12.38 -25.37
CA ALA A 130 13.53 -13.60 -25.93
C ALA A 130 12.67 -14.85 -25.65
N ASN A 131 11.76 -14.79 -24.66
CA ASN A 131 10.93 -15.91 -24.23
C ASN A 131 9.43 -15.55 -24.26
N GLU A 132 8.98 -14.77 -25.23
CA GLU A 132 7.59 -14.25 -25.30
C GLU A 132 6.51 -15.36 -25.39
N SER A 133 6.87 -16.57 -25.81
CA SER A 133 5.97 -17.73 -25.86
C SER A 133 5.76 -18.39 -24.49
N GLU A 134 6.62 -18.08 -23.52
CA GLU A 134 6.65 -18.65 -22.17
C GLU A 134 6.42 -17.60 -21.08
N LEU A 135 6.80 -16.35 -21.32
CA LEU A 135 6.70 -15.24 -20.37
C LEU A 135 5.80 -14.13 -20.92
N HIS A 136 4.91 -13.64 -20.07
CA HIS A 136 4.06 -12.48 -20.36
C HIS A 136 4.42 -11.33 -19.42
N VAL A 137 4.79 -10.18 -19.99
CA VAL A 137 5.12 -8.98 -19.19
C VAL A 137 3.85 -8.42 -18.55
N LEU A 138 3.86 -8.30 -17.23
CA LEU A 138 2.78 -7.71 -16.44
C LEU A 138 2.95 -6.20 -16.33
N HIS A 139 4.13 -5.76 -15.91
CA HIS A 139 4.45 -4.35 -15.74
C HIS A 139 5.96 -4.10 -15.87
N CYS A 140 6.32 -2.86 -16.14
CA CYS A 140 7.71 -2.41 -16.13
C CYS A 140 8.24 -2.40 -14.70
N GLY A 141 9.52 -2.77 -14.52
CA GLY A 141 10.15 -2.83 -13.21
C GLY A 141 10.10 -4.17 -12.51
N ALA A 142 10.87 -4.28 -11.43
CA ALA A 142 10.87 -5.41 -10.51
C ALA A 142 9.48 -5.67 -9.89
N CYS A 143 9.15 -6.94 -9.68
CA CYS A 143 7.93 -7.34 -9.00
C CYS A 143 7.93 -6.89 -7.53
N GLY A 144 6.76 -6.56 -7.00
CA GLY A 144 6.50 -6.30 -5.59
C GLY A 144 5.22 -7.00 -5.13
N ALA A 145 4.69 -6.59 -3.98
CA ALA A 145 3.51 -7.22 -3.39
C ALA A 145 2.25 -7.07 -4.25
N CYS A 146 2.15 -6.01 -5.06
CA CYS A 146 1.01 -5.71 -5.93
C CYS A 146 1.17 -6.25 -7.36
N SER A 147 2.19 -7.08 -7.62
CA SER A 147 2.46 -7.60 -8.96
C SER A 147 1.63 -8.81 -9.35
N GLN A 148 0.81 -9.35 -8.45
CA GLN A 148 -0.04 -10.49 -8.77
C GLN A 148 -1.17 -10.09 -9.73
N PRO A 149 -1.59 -10.98 -10.65
CA PRO A 149 -2.62 -10.64 -11.64
C PRO A 149 -3.93 -10.09 -11.06
N ASP A 150 -4.34 -10.54 -9.87
CA ASP A 150 -5.57 -10.06 -9.24
C ASP A 150 -5.41 -8.62 -8.71
N ASP A 151 -4.25 -8.28 -8.13
CA ASP A 151 -3.96 -6.92 -7.69
C ASP A 151 -3.86 -5.95 -8.88
N LEU A 152 -3.27 -6.43 -9.98
CA LEU A 152 -3.22 -5.70 -11.24
C LEU A 152 -4.62 -5.44 -11.81
N MET A 153 -5.56 -6.38 -11.63
CA MET A 153 -6.96 -6.15 -11.98
C MET A 153 -7.62 -5.10 -11.10
N VAL A 154 -7.36 -5.08 -9.79
CA VAL A 154 -7.87 -4.01 -8.93
C VAL A 154 -7.36 -2.64 -9.40
N LEU A 155 -6.07 -2.52 -9.77
CA LEU A 155 -5.52 -1.27 -10.33
C LEU A 155 -6.25 -0.84 -11.62
N HIS A 156 -6.60 -1.80 -12.47
CA HIS A 156 -7.29 -1.55 -13.73
C HIS A 156 -8.75 -1.17 -13.50
N ASP A 157 -9.49 -1.92 -12.70
CA ASP A 157 -10.93 -1.76 -12.51
C ASP A 157 -11.27 -0.50 -11.72
N THR A 158 -10.34 -0.04 -10.88
CA THR A 158 -10.48 1.18 -10.08
C THR A 158 -9.85 2.42 -10.74
N LYS A 159 -9.28 2.31 -11.95
CA LYS A 159 -8.46 3.36 -12.59
C LYS A 159 -9.14 4.72 -12.73
N THR A 160 -10.47 4.77 -12.77
CA THR A 160 -11.27 5.99 -12.94
C THR A 160 -11.68 6.66 -11.62
N PHE A 161 -11.46 6.00 -10.47
CA PHE A 161 -11.93 6.53 -9.18
C PHE A 161 -11.00 6.29 -7.98
N ILE A 162 -9.97 5.45 -8.10
CA ILE A 162 -9.11 5.05 -6.97
C ILE A 162 -8.50 6.26 -6.27
N THR A 163 -8.06 7.29 -7.01
CA THR A 163 -7.45 8.48 -6.43
C THR A 163 -8.42 9.21 -5.50
N THR A 164 -9.68 9.31 -5.90
CA THR A 164 -10.76 9.95 -5.13
C THR A 164 -11.12 9.13 -3.89
N MET A 165 -11.26 7.81 -4.04
CA MET A 165 -11.69 6.93 -2.95
C MET A 165 -10.60 6.71 -1.91
N MET A 166 -9.35 6.53 -2.34
CA MET A 166 -8.20 6.52 -1.44
C MET A 166 -8.08 7.82 -0.67
N THR A 167 -8.24 8.94 -1.36
CA THR A 167 -8.27 10.26 -0.76
C THR A 167 -9.30 10.32 0.36
N LYS A 168 -10.54 9.88 0.10
CA LYS A 168 -11.64 9.84 1.08
C LYS A 168 -11.24 9.03 2.32
N CYS A 169 -10.68 7.85 2.13
CA CYS A 169 -10.24 6.98 3.24
C CYS A 169 -9.05 7.55 4.00
N SER A 170 -8.05 8.11 3.31
CA SER A 170 -6.86 8.74 3.91
C SER A 170 -7.21 9.91 4.82
N ILE A 171 -8.25 10.70 4.49
CA ILE A 171 -8.71 11.78 5.36
C ILE A 171 -9.34 11.24 6.63
N LYS A 172 -10.28 10.28 6.49
CA LYS A 172 -10.94 9.65 7.64
C LYS A 172 -9.92 8.96 8.53
N PHE A 173 -8.86 8.44 7.95
CA PHE A 173 -7.71 7.95 8.69
C PHE A 173 -7.01 9.10 9.41
N SER A 174 -6.52 10.13 8.70
CA SER A 174 -5.59 11.17 9.20
C SER A 174 -6.16 12.36 9.98
N MET A 175 -7.48 12.57 9.96
CA MET A 175 -8.14 13.66 10.69
C MET A 175 -7.93 13.52 12.21
N PRO A 176 -8.04 14.62 12.99
CA PRO A 176 -8.14 14.52 14.45
C PRO A 176 -9.39 13.70 14.85
N GLU A 177 -9.31 12.93 15.95
CA GLU A 177 -10.44 12.14 16.46
C GLU A 177 -11.71 12.99 16.70
N ILE A 178 -11.53 14.23 17.18
CA ILE A 178 -12.64 15.19 17.38
C ILE A 178 -13.41 15.54 16.10
N LEU A 179 -12.81 15.30 14.93
CA LEU A 179 -13.42 15.47 13.60
C LEU A 179 -13.80 14.13 12.95
N GLY A 180 -13.82 13.04 13.72
CA GLY A 180 -14.14 11.69 13.23
C GLY A 180 -12.95 10.96 12.60
N GLY A 181 -11.73 11.43 12.84
CA GLY A 181 -10.51 10.70 12.51
C GLY A 181 -10.38 9.40 13.31
N THR A 182 -9.74 8.40 12.72
CA THR A 182 -9.61 7.07 13.36
C THR A 182 -8.20 6.72 13.78
N HIS A 183 -7.18 7.11 13.00
CA HIS A 183 -5.79 6.63 13.15
C HIS A 183 -5.71 5.11 13.36
N ASP A 184 -6.64 4.35 12.76
CA ASP A 184 -6.81 2.91 12.93
C ASP A 184 -6.63 2.25 11.55
N LEU A 185 -5.68 1.33 11.47
CA LEU A 185 -5.32 0.64 10.23
C LEU A 185 -6.41 -0.32 9.74
N ASP A 186 -7.10 -1.00 10.65
CA ASP A 186 -8.19 -1.89 10.30
C ASP A 186 -9.37 -1.08 9.75
N ALA A 187 -9.64 0.08 10.37
CA ALA A 187 -10.65 1.01 9.88
C ALA A 187 -10.30 1.61 8.51
N LEU A 188 -9.02 1.89 8.25
CA LEU A 188 -8.53 2.34 6.95
C LEU A 188 -8.71 1.24 5.90
N THR A 189 -8.27 0.03 6.19
CA THR A 189 -8.37 -1.13 5.30
C THR A 189 -9.83 -1.43 4.96
N GLU A 190 -10.71 -1.42 5.96
CA GLU A 190 -12.15 -1.59 5.79
C GLU A 190 -12.76 -0.46 4.96
N CYS A 191 -12.30 0.78 5.11
CA CYS A 191 -12.72 1.88 4.25
C CYS A 191 -12.36 1.59 2.78
N LEU A 192 -11.10 1.26 2.50
CA LEU A 192 -10.63 0.97 1.13
C LEU A 192 -11.44 -0.16 0.48
N ARG A 193 -11.69 -1.24 1.24
CA ARG A 193 -12.50 -2.38 0.79
C ARG A 193 -13.92 -1.96 0.42
N ASN A 194 -14.56 -1.15 1.25
CA ASN A 194 -15.92 -0.65 1.00
C ASN A 194 -16.01 0.27 -0.23
N GLU A 195 -14.91 0.94 -0.59
CA GLU A 195 -14.83 1.72 -1.83
C GLU A 195 -14.38 0.88 -3.05
N GLY A 196 -14.35 -0.45 -2.94
CA GLY A 196 -14.01 -1.35 -4.05
C GLY A 196 -12.51 -1.52 -4.31
N ILE A 197 -11.65 -1.03 -3.40
CA ILE A 197 -10.19 -1.20 -3.48
C ILE A 197 -9.84 -2.48 -2.72
N THR A 198 -9.95 -3.63 -3.39
CA THR A 198 -9.87 -4.96 -2.77
C THR A 198 -8.55 -5.68 -3.06
N PHE A 199 -7.43 -5.00 -2.81
CA PHE A 199 -6.10 -5.61 -2.96
C PHE A 199 -5.93 -6.84 -2.06
N ASN A 200 -5.04 -7.74 -2.46
CA ASN A 200 -4.67 -8.90 -1.68
C ASN A 200 -4.11 -8.48 -0.31
N GLU A 201 -4.63 -9.09 0.75
CA GLU A 201 -4.26 -8.89 2.16
C GLU A 201 -3.37 -10.02 2.71
N THR A 202 -3.02 -10.99 1.86
CA THR A 202 -2.18 -12.12 2.24
C THR A 202 -0.71 -11.74 2.17
N ASN A 203 -0.01 -11.90 3.30
CA ASN A 203 1.40 -11.57 3.52
C ASN A 203 2.38 -12.55 2.84
N SER A 204 2.24 -12.74 1.53
CA SER A 204 2.95 -13.79 0.78
C SER A 204 4.13 -13.28 -0.04
N PHE A 205 4.25 -11.97 -0.31
CA PHE A 205 5.34 -11.49 -1.15
C PHE A 205 6.67 -11.44 -0.39
N ARG A 206 7.64 -12.22 -0.86
CA ARG A 206 9.01 -12.23 -0.38
C ARG A 206 9.94 -11.95 -1.55
N TRP A 207 10.54 -10.77 -1.55
CA TRP A 207 11.46 -10.35 -2.61
C TRP A 207 12.69 -11.26 -2.74
N ASP A 208 13.18 -11.81 -1.61
CA ASP A 208 14.34 -12.69 -1.60
C ASP A 208 14.16 -13.82 -0.58
N SER A 209 14.11 -15.06 -1.07
CA SER A 209 14.11 -16.26 -0.23
C SER A 209 15.47 -16.57 0.41
N ARG A 210 16.56 -15.94 -0.06
CA ARG A 210 17.92 -16.10 0.46
C ARG A 210 18.24 -15.11 1.57
N LEU A 211 17.55 -13.97 1.63
CA LEU A 211 17.51 -13.14 2.83
C LEU A 211 16.61 -13.86 3.83
N GLN A 212 17.20 -14.74 4.65
CA GLN A 212 16.58 -15.43 5.78
C GLN A 212 16.10 -14.48 6.90
N ALA A 213 15.69 -13.26 6.57
CA ALA A 213 14.91 -12.42 7.46
C ALA A 213 13.50 -13.02 7.48
N GLY A 214 13.32 -14.04 8.32
CA GLY A 214 12.03 -14.67 8.55
C GLY A 214 11.05 -13.66 9.12
N GLY A 215 9.96 -13.45 8.40
CA GLY A 215 8.77 -12.73 8.83
C GLY A 215 7.64 -12.95 7.81
N PRO A 216 6.38 -12.63 8.13
CA PRO A 216 5.33 -12.55 7.13
C PRO A 216 5.71 -11.46 6.11
N GLY A 217 5.57 -11.74 4.81
CA GLY A 217 5.85 -10.75 3.77
C GLY A 217 4.87 -9.57 3.85
N LEU A 218 4.99 -8.61 2.95
CA LEU A 218 3.95 -7.56 2.83
C LEU A 218 2.89 -8.00 1.81
N SER A 219 1.64 -7.71 2.13
CA SER A 219 0.54 -7.80 1.17
C SER A 219 0.48 -6.54 0.29
N CYS A 220 -0.30 -6.56 -0.79
CA CYS A 220 -0.48 -5.37 -1.60
C CYS A 220 -1.26 -4.29 -0.81
N MET A 221 -2.25 -4.70 -0.02
CA MET A 221 -2.97 -3.80 0.87
C MET A 221 -2.04 -3.10 1.85
N ASP A 222 -1.08 -3.83 2.46
CA ASP A 222 -0.09 -3.24 3.37
C ASP A 222 0.71 -2.11 2.70
N CYS A 223 1.14 -2.31 1.45
CA CYS A 223 1.88 -1.29 0.71
C CYS A 223 1.07 0.00 0.53
N TRP A 224 -0.22 -0.13 0.20
CA TRP A 224 -1.11 1.02 0.03
C TRP A 224 -1.45 1.71 1.35
N THR A 225 -1.66 0.95 2.44
CA THR A 225 -1.89 1.54 3.75
C THR A 225 -0.64 2.22 4.31
N ASP A 226 0.55 1.65 4.09
CA ASP A 226 1.85 2.25 4.45
C ASP A 226 2.05 3.59 3.75
N ASP A 227 1.67 3.67 2.47
CA ASP A 227 1.73 4.89 1.66
C ASP A 227 0.79 5.97 2.20
N ILE A 228 -0.47 5.62 2.47
CA ILE A 228 -1.46 6.51 3.09
C ILE A 228 -0.99 7.02 4.45
N GLN A 229 -0.38 6.17 5.27
CA GLN A 229 0.18 6.57 6.55
C GLN A 229 1.35 7.55 6.38
N CYS A 230 2.24 7.30 5.42
CA CYS A 230 3.34 8.20 5.11
C CYS A 230 2.82 9.58 4.67
N ASP A 231 1.84 9.61 3.78
CA ASP A 231 1.18 10.83 3.32
C ASP A 231 0.49 11.59 4.46
N ALA A 232 -0.18 10.86 5.36
CA ALA A 232 -0.86 11.43 6.52
C ALA A 232 0.10 12.14 7.49
N VAL A 233 1.38 11.78 7.49
CA VAL A 233 2.43 12.42 8.31
C VAL A 233 3.10 13.56 7.55
N HIS A 234 3.56 13.29 6.32
CA HIS A 234 4.49 14.19 5.63
C HIS A 234 3.83 15.10 4.61
N CYS A 235 2.72 14.67 4.02
CA CYS A 235 2.03 15.38 2.93
C CYS A 235 0.66 15.92 3.33
N LYS A 236 0.28 15.81 4.61
CA LYS A 236 -1.03 16.18 5.15
C LYS A 236 -1.47 17.59 4.76
N LEU A 237 -0.60 18.59 4.84
CA LEU A 237 -0.96 19.97 4.52
C LEU A 237 -1.26 20.16 3.03
N ASP A 238 -0.41 19.62 2.16
CA ASP A 238 -0.57 19.71 0.71
C ASP A 238 -1.79 18.91 0.24
N CYS A 239 -2.05 17.78 0.88
CA CYS A 239 -3.15 16.89 0.53
C CYS A 239 -4.50 17.31 1.13
N ILE A 240 -4.56 17.97 2.30
CA ILE A 240 -5.83 18.45 2.88
C ILE A 240 -6.34 19.71 2.18
N ARG A 241 -5.45 20.54 1.60
CA ARG A 241 -5.84 21.73 0.82
C ARG A 241 -6.92 21.43 -0.23
N LYS A 242 -6.95 20.22 -0.78
CA LYS A 242 -7.96 19.77 -1.75
C LYS A 242 -9.42 19.88 -1.29
N PHE A 243 -9.71 19.91 0.01
CA PHE A 243 -11.08 20.03 0.54
C PHE A 243 -11.51 21.45 0.86
N PHE A 244 -10.53 22.36 0.98
CA PHE A 244 -10.78 23.72 1.44
C PHE A 244 -10.49 24.75 0.35
N ASP A 245 -9.83 24.35 -0.74
CA ASP A 245 -9.60 25.22 -1.89
C ASP A 245 -10.74 25.11 -2.92
N PRO A 246 -11.62 26.13 -3.02
CA PRO A 246 -12.70 26.15 -3.99
C PRO A 246 -12.22 26.30 -5.44
N ASN A 247 -10.94 26.65 -5.66
CA ASN A 247 -10.32 26.77 -6.98
C ASN A 247 -9.50 25.52 -7.36
N ASN A 248 -9.54 24.46 -6.55
CA ASN A 248 -8.88 23.22 -6.91
C ASN A 248 -9.68 22.53 -8.01
N ASN A 249 -9.23 22.68 -9.25
CA ASN A 249 -9.82 22.11 -10.46
C ASN A 249 -9.66 20.57 -10.55
N GLY A 250 -9.50 19.89 -9.41
CA GLY A 250 -9.11 18.48 -9.36
C GLY A 250 -7.68 18.23 -9.84
N LYS A 251 -6.82 19.26 -9.89
CA LYS A 251 -5.41 19.11 -10.27
C LYS A 251 -4.56 18.98 -9.01
N TYR A 252 -4.29 17.73 -8.67
CA TYR A 252 -3.63 17.29 -7.44
C TYR A 252 -2.11 17.50 -7.41
N GLU A 253 -1.59 18.51 -8.14
CA GLU A 253 -0.15 18.59 -8.46
C GLU A 253 0.74 18.70 -7.20
N GLU A 254 0.38 19.51 -6.20
CA GLU A 254 1.19 19.66 -4.98
C GLU A 254 1.17 18.41 -4.10
N CYS A 255 -0.01 17.85 -3.84
CA CYS A 255 -0.18 16.64 -3.05
C CYS A 255 0.53 15.45 -3.70
N LEU A 256 0.29 15.21 -5.00
CA LEU A 256 0.96 14.16 -5.77
C LEU A 256 2.47 14.35 -5.79
N LYS A 257 2.95 15.60 -5.92
CA LYS A 257 4.38 15.89 -5.89
C LYS A 257 4.99 15.62 -4.51
N CYS A 258 4.28 15.90 -3.42
CA CYS A 258 4.76 15.57 -2.09
C CYS A 258 4.88 14.05 -1.91
N ASP A 259 3.81 13.32 -2.24
CA ASP A 259 3.76 11.86 -2.23
C ASP A 259 4.93 11.29 -3.05
N GLU A 260 5.03 11.62 -4.34
CA GLU A 260 6.05 11.08 -5.25
C GLU A 260 7.49 11.34 -4.77
N ASN A 261 7.74 12.47 -4.08
CA ASN A 261 9.08 12.79 -3.58
C ASN A 261 9.40 12.20 -2.20
N THR A 262 8.38 11.79 -1.44
CA THR A 262 8.51 11.47 -0.02
C THR A 262 8.16 10.02 0.26
N CYS A 263 6.94 9.61 -0.13
CA CYS A 263 6.35 8.32 0.18
C CYS A 263 6.48 7.34 -1.01
N GLY A 264 6.40 7.86 -2.23
CA GLY A 264 6.56 7.13 -3.50
C GLY A 264 7.73 6.15 -3.56
N PRO A 265 8.97 6.47 -3.15
CA PRO A 265 10.08 5.52 -3.25
C PRO A 265 9.87 4.25 -2.41
N ALA A 266 9.28 4.37 -1.22
CA ALA A 266 8.97 3.23 -0.38
C ALA A 266 7.75 2.46 -0.93
N PHE A 267 6.70 3.17 -1.32
CA PHE A 267 5.51 2.57 -1.93
C PHE A 267 5.86 1.74 -3.16
N ILE A 268 6.64 2.28 -4.10
CA ILE A 268 6.98 1.57 -5.34
C ILE A 268 7.88 0.38 -5.09
N LYS A 269 8.82 0.48 -4.15
CA LYS A 269 9.60 -0.68 -3.70
C LYS A 269 8.68 -1.76 -3.12
N CYS A 270 7.68 -1.38 -2.34
CA CYS A 270 6.72 -2.32 -1.76
C CYS A 270 5.83 -2.97 -2.82
N ALA A 271 5.07 -2.14 -3.53
CA ALA A 271 4.04 -2.55 -4.46
C ALA A 271 4.62 -3.20 -5.71
N GLY A 272 5.72 -2.66 -6.25
CA GLY A 272 6.32 -3.01 -7.54
C GLY A 272 5.44 -2.66 -8.75
N ALA A 273 4.13 -2.80 -8.62
CA ALA A 273 3.14 -2.39 -9.59
C ALA A 273 2.37 -1.14 -9.13
N ASN A 274 2.14 -0.23 -10.06
CA ASN A 274 1.10 0.79 -9.97
C ASN A 274 0.44 0.92 -11.35
N ARG A 275 -0.51 1.84 -11.48
CA ARG A 275 -1.21 2.08 -12.75
C ARG A 275 -0.23 2.37 -13.90
N ARG A 276 0.73 3.27 -13.67
CA ARG A 276 1.75 3.66 -14.67
C ARG A 276 2.61 2.49 -15.11
N SER A 277 3.17 1.73 -14.16
CA SER A 277 4.05 0.60 -14.49
C SER A 277 3.32 -0.52 -15.21
N SER A 278 2.00 -0.65 -14.99
CA SER A 278 1.15 -1.68 -15.61
C SER A 278 0.58 -1.30 -16.97
N GLY A 279 0.87 -0.08 -17.46
CA GLY A 279 0.34 0.42 -18.73
C GLY A 279 -1.09 0.94 -18.65
N ILE A 280 -1.59 1.25 -17.45
CA ILE A 280 -2.95 1.73 -17.20
C ILE A 280 -2.97 3.26 -17.30
N VAL A 281 -3.82 3.80 -18.18
CA VAL A 281 -4.18 5.22 -18.19
C VAL A 281 -5.37 5.42 -17.25
N SER A 282 -5.34 6.48 -16.44
CA SER A 282 -6.19 6.60 -15.25
C SER A 282 -6.73 8.02 -15.04
N ASP A 283 -7.48 8.22 -13.96
CA ASP A 283 -8.02 9.52 -13.51
C ASP A 283 -6.98 10.61 -13.21
N ILE A 284 -5.69 10.25 -13.17
CA ILE A 284 -4.57 11.20 -13.14
C ILE A 284 -3.97 11.30 -14.55
N ASP A 285 -4.13 12.46 -15.18
CA ASP A 285 -3.52 12.77 -16.47
C ASP A 285 -1.98 12.74 -16.35
N ARG A 286 -1.35 11.96 -17.23
CA ARG A 286 0.11 11.84 -17.35
C ARG A 286 0.51 11.81 -18.81
N VAL A 287 1.72 12.25 -19.12
CA VAL A 287 2.24 12.14 -20.49
C VAL A 287 2.59 10.68 -20.79
N SER A 288 2.46 10.25 -22.05
CA SER A 288 2.61 8.83 -22.42
C SER A 288 3.98 8.22 -22.09
N SER A 289 5.03 9.05 -21.98
CA SER A 289 6.37 8.61 -21.56
C SER A 289 6.45 8.22 -20.08
N GLU A 290 5.46 8.61 -19.28
CA GLU A 290 5.31 8.26 -17.86
C GLU A 290 4.38 7.06 -17.67
N VAL A 291 4.18 6.25 -18.70
CA VAL A 291 3.40 5.01 -18.64
C VAL A 291 4.19 3.90 -19.31
N CYS A 292 4.19 2.71 -18.70
CA CYS A 292 4.91 1.57 -19.23
C CYS A 292 4.41 1.19 -20.65
N PRO A 293 5.28 1.13 -21.65
CA PRO A 293 4.88 0.86 -23.04
C PRO A 293 4.65 -0.62 -23.35
N ILE A 294 4.97 -1.51 -22.42
CA ILE A 294 4.90 -2.98 -22.60
C ILE A 294 4.20 -3.68 -21.43
N GLY A 295 3.46 -2.93 -20.61
CA GLY A 295 2.67 -3.49 -19.52
C GLY A 295 1.45 -4.24 -20.06
N HIS A 296 0.88 -5.13 -19.25
CA HIS A 296 -0.25 -5.95 -19.66
C HIS A 296 -1.42 -5.09 -20.17
N PHE A 297 -1.73 -3.97 -19.51
CA PHE A 297 -2.85 -3.12 -19.86
C PHE A 297 -2.53 -2.04 -20.90
N THR A 298 -1.30 -1.96 -21.42
CA THR A 298 -0.93 -0.90 -22.37
C THR A 298 -1.85 -0.87 -23.59
N ARG A 299 -2.14 -2.04 -24.18
CA ARG A 299 -3.04 -2.13 -25.34
C ARG A 299 -4.50 -1.84 -24.97
N CYS A 300 -4.92 -2.17 -23.74
CA CYS A 300 -6.24 -1.85 -23.25
C CYS A 300 -6.45 -0.34 -23.20
N SER A 301 -5.54 0.36 -22.52
CA SER A 301 -5.58 1.81 -22.37
C SER A 301 -5.52 2.54 -23.72
N GLN A 302 -4.71 2.04 -24.66
CA GLN A 302 -4.65 2.59 -26.02
C GLN A 302 -5.97 2.47 -26.77
N CYS A 303 -6.66 1.34 -26.65
CA CYS A 303 -7.98 1.13 -27.24
C CYS A 303 -9.00 2.10 -26.62
N GLU A 304 -9.07 2.17 -25.28
CA GLU A 304 -10.02 3.02 -24.57
C GLU A 304 -9.83 4.52 -24.88
N LEU A 305 -8.58 4.98 -25.01
CA LEU A 305 -8.27 6.36 -25.40
C LEU A 305 -8.80 6.71 -26.79
N GLN A 306 -8.85 5.76 -27.72
CA GLN A 306 -9.38 5.96 -29.08
C GLN A 306 -10.90 6.01 -29.13
N CYS A 307 -11.58 5.51 -28.10
CA CYS A 307 -13.05 5.49 -28.06
C CYS A 307 -13.68 6.86 -27.77
N HIS A 308 -12.93 7.83 -27.24
CA HIS A 308 -13.44 9.16 -26.89
C HIS A 308 -14.74 9.13 -26.05
N GLY A 309 -14.90 8.11 -25.19
CA GLY A 309 -16.08 7.94 -24.33
C GLY A 309 -17.26 7.20 -24.97
N ASP A 310 -17.15 6.71 -26.20
CA ASP A 310 -18.19 5.88 -26.84
C ASP A 310 -18.34 4.53 -26.12
N GLU A 311 -19.52 4.28 -25.54
CA GLU A 311 -19.78 3.10 -24.71
C GLU A 311 -19.61 1.79 -25.48
N TRP A 312 -20.09 1.74 -26.73
CA TRP A 312 -19.97 0.55 -27.57
C TRP A 312 -18.51 0.22 -27.86
N CYS A 313 -17.71 1.22 -28.25
CA CYS A 313 -16.27 1.07 -28.46
C CYS A 313 -15.56 0.61 -27.17
N LEU A 314 -15.87 1.20 -26.02
CA LEU A 314 -15.31 0.80 -24.74
C LEU A 314 -15.66 -0.67 -24.41
N ASP A 315 -16.87 -1.11 -24.71
CA ASP A 315 -17.28 -2.50 -24.54
C ASP A 315 -16.55 -3.47 -25.48
N GLU A 316 -16.21 -3.05 -26.70
CA GLU A 316 -15.33 -3.83 -27.57
C GLU A 316 -13.89 -3.89 -27.02
N CYS A 317 -13.34 -2.77 -26.52
CA CYS A 317 -12.02 -2.75 -25.90
C CYS A 317 -11.93 -3.72 -24.73
N LYS A 318 -12.93 -3.78 -23.85
CA LYS A 318 -12.97 -4.71 -22.70
C LYS A 318 -12.83 -6.19 -23.09
N LYS A 319 -13.14 -6.55 -24.34
CA LYS A 319 -12.98 -7.92 -24.84
C LYS A 319 -11.53 -8.27 -25.16
N LEU A 320 -10.64 -7.28 -25.31
CA LEU A 320 -9.23 -7.52 -25.58
C LEU A 320 -8.58 -8.33 -24.45
N PRO A 321 -7.67 -9.29 -24.75
CA PRO A 321 -6.95 -10.03 -23.73
C PRO A 321 -6.15 -9.15 -22.76
N SER A 322 -5.72 -7.97 -23.20
CA SER A 322 -5.02 -6.96 -22.39
C SER A 322 -5.91 -6.19 -21.43
N CYS A 323 -7.24 -6.32 -21.54
CA CYS A 323 -8.22 -5.73 -20.62
C CYS A 323 -8.79 -6.76 -19.63
N GLN A 324 -8.30 -8.00 -19.66
CA GLN A 324 -8.80 -9.09 -18.83
C GLN A 324 -7.75 -9.52 -17.83
N ASN A 325 -8.15 -10.28 -16.79
CA ASN A 325 -7.20 -10.76 -15.80
C ASN A 325 -6.06 -11.57 -16.48
N PRO A 326 -4.78 -11.20 -16.25
CA PRO A 326 -3.63 -11.87 -16.87
C PRO A 326 -3.60 -13.39 -16.66
N LYS A 327 -4.20 -13.91 -15.56
CA LYS A 327 -4.31 -15.35 -15.30
C LYS A 327 -4.98 -16.13 -16.43
N ARG A 328 -5.84 -15.49 -17.22
CA ARG A 328 -6.50 -16.12 -18.38
C ARG A 328 -5.53 -16.50 -19.50
N LEU A 329 -4.31 -15.97 -19.47
CA LEU A 329 -3.26 -16.29 -20.45
C LEU A 329 -2.52 -17.59 -20.10
N VAL A 330 -2.66 -18.10 -18.86
CA VAL A 330 -1.97 -19.33 -18.42
C VAL A 330 -2.55 -20.53 -19.18
N LYS A 331 -1.70 -21.24 -19.90
CA LYS A 331 -2.05 -22.40 -20.73
C LYS A 331 -2.50 -23.57 -19.87
N GLY A 332 -3.57 -24.24 -20.29
CA GLY A 332 -4.03 -25.48 -19.64
C GLY A 332 -4.86 -25.27 -18.37
N ARG A 333 -5.38 -24.07 -18.15
CA ARG A 333 -6.45 -23.78 -17.18
C ARG A 333 -7.68 -23.24 -17.90
#